data_AF-A0A3D5PHS5-F1
#
_entry.id   AF-A0A3D5PHS5-F1
#
_cell.length_a   1.000
_cell.length_b   1.000
_cell.length_c   1.000
_cell.angle_alpha   90.00
_cell.angle_beta   90.00
_cell.angle_gamma   90.00
#
_symmetry.space_group_name_H-M   'P 1'
#
loop_
_entity.id
_entity.type
_entity.pdbx_description
1 polymer ?
#
loop_
_entity_poly.entity_id
_entity_poly.type
_entity_poly.pdbx_seq_one_letter_code
_entity_poly.pdbx_strand_id
1 'polypeptide(L)'
;MAYGNFEQFIRNMTRVMGSVNTKLQRDLTLRTRVARRFSMTEVAELMAVDVTYLARVSNEEPEFPEGAKIGRERTFSPSEIMLIRSIMGSNKAARRQHLHWRKPGEPVKIVTFGAQKGGTGKSLSAAHFAQYVNLFYGLRVGIIDADPQATVSLYFADESLPLFQPDTPTLADFMGVDDPGAEA
;
A
#
# COMPACT_ATOMS: atom_id res chain seq x y z
N MET A 1 -9.16 -43.41 23.35
CA MET A 1 -7.79 -43.61 22.82
C MET A 1 -6.95 -42.44 23.29
N ALA A 2 -5.84 -42.70 23.97
CA ALA A 2 -4.92 -41.64 24.39
C ALA A 2 -4.20 -41.13 23.13
N TYR A 3 -4.45 -39.88 22.75
CA TYR A 3 -3.74 -39.23 21.65
C TYR A 3 -2.23 -39.26 21.96
N GLY A 4 -1.42 -39.60 20.96
CA GLY A 4 0.04 -39.68 21.14
C GLY A 4 0.61 -38.32 21.55
N ASN A 5 1.73 -38.33 22.28
CA ASN A 5 2.40 -37.12 22.79
C ASN A 5 2.66 -36.07 21.69
N PHE A 6 2.80 -36.52 20.43
CA PHE A 6 2.96 -35.67 19.25
C PHE A 6 1.66 -34.98 18.79
N GLU A 7 0.52 -35.67 18.73
CA GLU A 7 -0.76 -35.04 18.36
C GLU A 7 -1.18 -34.00 19.39
N GLN A 8 -0.94 -34.29 20.68
CA GLN A 8 -1.17 -33.34 21.76
C GLN A 8 -0.26 -32.11 21.61
N PHE A 9 1.00 -32.31 21.23
CA PHE A 9 1.96 -31.23 20.95
C PHE A 9 1.52 -30.37 19.75
N ILE A 10 1.11 -30.98 18.63
CA ILE A 10 0.61 -30.26 17.45
C ILE A 10 -0.64 -29.45 17.81
N ARG A 11 -1.63 -30.04 18.50
CA ARG A 11 -2.84 -29.31 18.93
C ARG A 11 -2.53 -28.17 19.87
N ASN A 12 -1.58 -28.35 20.79
CA ASN A 12 -1.13 -27.29 21.69
C ASN A 12 -0.42 -26.17 20.92
N MET A 13 0.45 -26.50 19.95
CA MET A 13 1.08 -25.50 19.09
C MET A 13 0.05 -24.74 18.25
N THR A 14 -0.91 -25.41 17.62
CA THR A 14 -1.97 -24.73 16.85
C THR A 14 -2.77 -23.76 17.72
N ARG A 15 -3.09 -24.14 18.96
CA ARG A 15 -3.78 -23.27 19.92
C ARG A 15 -2.92 -22.07 20.33
N VAL A 16 -1.63 -22.28 20.61
CA VAL A 16 -0.70 -21.22 20.99
C VAL A 16 -0.41 -20.29 19.82
N MET A 17 -0.21 -20.81 18.61
CA MET A 17 -0.02 -20.00 17.40
C MET A 17 -1.27 -19.18 17.08
N GLY A 18 -2.48 -19.74 17.25
CA GLY A 18 -3.73 -18.98 17.14
C GLY A 18 -3.87 -17.85 18.16
N SER A 19 -3.16 -17.91 19.29
CA SER A 19 -3.16 -16.89 20.36
C SER A 19 -2.03 -15.85 20.18
N VAL A 20 -0.82 -16.30 19.81
CA VAL A 20 0.39 -15.46 19.74
C VAL A 20 0.50 -14.69 18.42
N ASN A 21 0.01 -15.24 17.30
CA ASN A 21 0.32 -14.72 15.97
C ASN A 21 -0.50 -13.50 15.52
N THR A 22 -1.71 -13.27 16.07
CA THR A 22 -2.67 -12.39 15.40
C THR A 22 -2.93 -11.05 16.08
N LYS A 23 -2.71 -10.92 17.39
CA LYS A 23 -3.11 -9.72 18.15
C LYS A 23 -1.96 -8.83 18.60
N LEU A 24 -0.88 -9.39 19.15
CA LEU A 24 0.12 -8.56 19.85
C LEU A 24 1.07 -7.82 18.89
N GLN A 25 1.65 -8.53 17.92
CA GLN A 25 2.51 -7.93 16.88
C GLN A 25 1.70 -6.98 15.99
N ARG A 26 0.48 -7.40 15.61
CA ARG A 26 -0.47 -6.59 14.84
C ARG A 26 -0.81 -5.28 15.56
N ASP A 27 -1.26 -5.33 16.82
CA ASP A 27 -1.62 -4.12 17.55
C ASP A 27 -0.43 -3.18 17.76
N LEU A 28 0.77 -3.70 18.02
CA LEU A 28 1.96 -2.85 18.20
C LEU A 28 2.41 -2.19 16.89
N THR A 29 2.41 -2.93 15.77
CA THR A 29 2.74 -2.38 14.44
C THR A 29 1.69 -1.40 13.94
N LEU A 30 0.40 -1.63 14.25
CA LEU A 30 -0.70 -0.77 13.82
C LEU A 30 -0.85 0.49 14.69
N ARG A 31 -0.73 0.38 16.02
CA ARG A 31 -0.84 1.54 16.95
C ARG A 31 0.30 2.56 16.79
N THR A 32 1.42 2.19 16.18
CA THR A 32 2.61 3.05 16.03
C THR A 32 2.85 3.50 14.59
N ARG A 33 2.05 3.03 13.62
CA ARG A 33 2.20 3.42 12.21
C ARG A 33 1.64 4.81 11.97
N VAL A 34 2.48 5.81 12.20
CA VAL A 34 2.21 7.17 11.74
C VAL A 34 2.30 7.17 10.21
N ALA A 35 1.18 7.39 9.53
CA ALA A 35 1.19 7.64 8.10
C ALA A 35 2.02 8.90 7.83
N ARG A 36 3.17 8.73 7.16
CA ARG A 36 4.05 9.85 6.83
C ARG A 36 3.24 10.94 6.14
N ARG A 37 3.37 12.15 6.64
CA ARG A 37 2.86 13.37 6.01
C ARG A 37 4.03 14.11 5.39
N PHE A 38 3.74 14.89 4.36
CA PHE A 38 4.74 15.56 3.54
C PHE A 38 4.57 17.07 3.66
N SER A 39 5.66 17.78 3.90
CA SER A 39 5.71 19.24 3.88
C SER A 39 5.37 19.78 2.49
N MET A 40 4.99 21.05 2.41
CA MET A 40 4.76 21.72 1.12
C MET A 40 5.97 21.60 0.17
N THR A 41 7.19 21.65 0.69
CA THR A 41 8.43 21.51 -0.08
C THR A 41 8.57 20.12 -0.68
N GLU A 42 8.34 19.06 0.11
CA GLU A 42 8.37 17.69 -0.39
C GLU A 42 7.27 17.44 -1.42
N VAL A 43 6.07 18.00 -1.21
CA VAL A 43 4.97 17.89 -2.19
C VAL A 43 5.35 18.56 -3.51
N ALA A 44 5.97 19.74 -3.47
CA ALA A 44 6.47 20.42 -4.67
C ALA A 44 7.51 19.58 -5.43
N GLU A 45 8.42 18.91 -4.71
CA GLU A 45 9.41 18.00 -5.28
C GLU A 45 8.75 16.78 -5.95
N LEU A 46 7.80 16.12 -5.27
CA LEU A 46 7.03 14.99 -5.82
C LEU A 46 6.24 15.36 -7.08
N MET A 47 5.84 16.62 -7.20
CA MET A 47 5.12 17.14 -8.36
C MET A 47 6.04 17.74 -9.42
N ALA A 48 7.35 17.78 -9.16
CA ALA A 48 8.36 18.42 -9.99
C ALA A 48 8.00 19.88 -10.35
N VAL A 49 7.55 20.65 -9.35
CA VAL A 49 7.23 22.08 -9.49
C VAL A 49 7.99 22.92 -8.47
N ASP A 50 8.06 24.23 -8.72
CA ASP A 50 8.59 25.17 -7.74
C ASP A 50 7.67 25.30 -6.52
N VAL A 51 8.25 25.38 -5.33
CA VAL A 51 7.50 25.50 -4.06
C VAL A 51 6.68 26.80 -4.00
N THR A 52 7.19 27.90 -4.57
CA THR A 52 6.46 29.18 -4.63
C THR A 52 5.26 29.09 -5.54
N TYR A 53 5.39 28.35 -6.65
CA TYR A 53 4.25 28.08 -7.54
C TYR A 53 3.17 27.28 -6.81
N LEU A 54 3.56 26.19 -6.13
CA LEU A 54 2.59 25.38 -5.38
C LEU A 54 1.93 26.17 -4.22
N ALA A 55 2.69 27.04 -3.55
CA ALA A 55 2.15 27.93 -2.51
C ALA A 55 1.13 28.94 -3.09
N ARG A 56 1.37 29.46 -4.31
CA ARG A 56 0.42 30.32 -5.00
C ARG A 56 -0.87 29.57 -5.32
N VAL A 57 -0.76 28.39 -5.94
CA VAL A 57 -1.91 27.52 -6.24
C VAL A 57 -2.71 27.24 -4.97
N SER A 58 -2.04 26.97 -3.85
CA SER A 58 -2.71 26.76 -2.56
C SER A 58 -3.50 27.96 -2.04
N ASN A 59 -3.15 29.18 -2.42
CA ASN A 59 -3.88 30.38 -2.00
C ASN A 59 -5.00 30.77 -2.99
N GLU A 60 -4.86 30.39 -4.25
CA GLU A 60 -5.79 30.72 -5.33
C GLU A 60 -6.92 29.69 -5.48
N GLU A 61 -6.64 28.41 -5.25
CA GLU A 61 -7.58 27.30 -5.44
C GLU A 61 -8.35 26.99 -4.16
N PRO A 62 -9.69 27.22 -4.11
CA PRO A 62 -10.51 26.97 -2.93
C PRO A 62 -10.55 25.50 -2.50
N GLU A 63 -10.44 24.58 -3.46
CA GLU A 63 -10.46 23.13 -3.22
C GLU A 63 -9.10 22.57 -2.76
N PHE A 64 -8.06 23.41 -2.67
CA PHE A 64 -6.76 22.96 -2.18
C PHE A 64 -6.89 22.45 -0.73
N PRO A 65 -6.37 21.26 -0.41
CA PRO A 65 -6.56 20.67 0.92
C PRO A 65 -5.95 21.55 2.01
N GLU A 66 -6.64 21.68 3.14
CA GLU A 66 -6.15 22.45 4.30
C GLU A 66 -4.86 21.85 4.88
N GLY A 67 -4.65 20.54 4.74
CA GLY A 67 -3.55 19.82 5.37
C GLY A 67 -3.66 19.80 6.89
N ALA A 68 -2.60 19.34 7.55
CA ALA A 68 -2.48 19.35 9.01
C ALA A 68 -1.26 20.16 9.42
N LYS A 69 -1.41 20.98 10.46
CA LYS A 69 -0.28 21.69 11.07
C LYS A 69 0.48 20.74 12.00
N ILE A 70 1.75 20.52 11.71
CA ILE A 70 2.69 19.82 12.59
C ILE A 70 3.77 20.83 12.97
N GLY A 71 3.71 21.33 14.21
CA GLY A 71 4.53 22.45 14.64
C GLY A 71 4.22 23.72 13.84
N ARG A 72 5.22 24.23 13.11
CA ARG A 72 5.10 25.42 12.25
C ARG A 72 4.79 25.10 10.80
N GLU A 73 4.87 23.83 10.40
CA GLU A 73 4.72 23.42 9.01
C GLU A 73 3.33 22.88 8.72
N ARG A 74 2.83 23.18 7.51
CA ARG A 74 1.64 22.55 6.96
C ARG A 74 2.07 21.31 6.19
N THR A 75 1.46 20.18 6.53
CA THR A 75 1.80 18.86 5.99
C THR A 75 0.58 18.19 5.37
N PHE A 76 0.80 17.32 4.39
CA PHE A 76 -0.23 16.68 3.58
C PHE A 76 -0.12 15.16 3.63
N SER A 77 -1.24 14.46 3.69
CA SER A 77 -1.31 13.01 3.53
C SER A 77 -1.12 12.60 2.06
N PRO A 78 -0.83 11.32 1.78
CA PRO A 78 -0.84 10.81 0.40
C PRO A 78 -2.15 11.07 -0.36
N SER A 79 -3.31 10.98 0.32
CA SER A 79 -4.61 11.25 -0.32
C SER A 79 -4.79 12.74 -0.66
N GLU A 80 -4.33 13.64 0.19
CA GLU A 80 -4.32 15.08 -0.08
C GLU A 80 -3.37 15.42 -1.23
N ILE A 81 -2.20 14.77 -1.31
CA ILE A 81 -1.26 14.92 -2.45
C ILE A 81 -1.94 14.53 -3.76
N MET A 82 -2.74 13.46 -3.78
CA MET A 82 -3.51 13.06 -4.95
C MET A 82 -4.58 14.09 -5.33
N LEU A 83 -5.24 14.72 -4.35
CA LEU A 83 -6.18 15.82 -4.60
C LEU A 83 -5.47 17.04 -5.20
N ILE A 84 -4.35 17.48 -4.61
CA ILE A 84 -3.52 18.58 -5.15
C ILE A 84 -3.14 18.29 -6.61
N ARG A 85 -2.71 17.05 -6.89
CA ARG A 85 -2.33 16.62 -8.23
C ARG A 85 -3.49 16.68 -9.21
N SER A 86 -4.72 16.41 -8.77
CA SER A 86 -5.93 16.53 -9.58
C SER A 86 -6.31 17.99 -9.87
N ILE A 87 -6.15 18.88 -8.90
CA ILE A 87 -6.36 20.33 -9.05
C ILE A 87 -5.36 20.90 -10.08
N MET A 88 -4.08 20.56 -9.92
CA MET A 88 -3.07 20.99 -10.88
C MET A 88 -3.28 20.38 -12.28
N GLY A 89 -3.75 19.13 -12.35
CA GLY A 89 -4.02 18.44 -13.60
C GLY A 89 -5.29 18.90 -14.33
N SER A 90 -6.24 19.52 -13.64
CA SER A 90 -7.48 20.05 -14.24
C SER A 90 -7.28 21.42 -14.88
N ASN A 91 -6.21 22.13 -14.52
CA ASN A 91 -5.86 23.41 -15.11
C ASN A 91 -5.53 23.26 -16.60
N LYS A 92 -6.34 23.87 -17.47
CA LYS A 92 -6.17 23.81 -18.93
C LYS A 92 -4.85 24.41 -19.43
N ALA A 93 -4.23 25.29 -18.64
CA ALA A 93 -2.93 25.89 -18.94
C ALA A 93 -1.74 25.06 -18.44
N ALA A 94 -1.99 23.93 -17.75
CA ALA A 94 -0.94 23.07 -17.26
C ALA A 94 -0.10 22.53 -18.43
N ARG A 95 1.19 22.89 -18.43
CA ARG A 95 2.15 22.44 -19.45
C ARG A 95 2.65 21.02 -19.23
N ARG A 96 2.43 20.47 -18.03
CA ARG A 96 2.87 19.13 -17.61
C ARG A 96 1.68 18.30 -17.22
N GLN A 97 1.75 17.01 -17.52
CA GLN A 97 0.78 16.04 -17.04
C GLN A 97 1.05 15.76 -15.57
N HIS A 98 0.06 16.02 -14.72
CA HIS A 98 0.16 15.73 -13.29
C HIS A 98 -0.43 14.36 -12.94
N LEU A 99 -1.40 13.86 -13.72
CA LEU A 99 -2.00 12.53 -13.54
C LEU A 99 -1.72 11.64 -14.76
N HIS A 100 -0.89 10.62 -14.58
CA HIS A 100 -0.53 9.67 -15.65
C HIS A 100 -1.52 8.50 -15.77
N TRP A 101 -2.81 8.76 -15.62
CA TRP A 101 -3.82 7.70 -15.68
C TRP A 101 -4.01 7.19 -17.10
N ARG A 102 -4.17 5.86 -17.22
CA ARG A 102 -4.54 5.22 -18.49
C ARG A 102 -5.86 5.76 -19.03
N LYS A 103 -5.94 5.95 -20.34
CA LYS A 103 -7.18 6.31 -21.03
C LYS A 103 -8.09 5.07 -21.18
N PRO A 104 -9.40 5.26 -21.40
CA PRO A 104 -10.29 4.17 -21.77
C PRO A 104 -9.74 3.41 -22.98
N GLY A 105 -9.73 2.07 -22.91
CA GLY A 105 -9.19 1.20 -23.96
C GLY A 105 -7.69 0.92 -23.89
N GLU A 106 -6.90 1.67 -23.10
CA GLU A 106 -5.48 1.36 -22.93
C GLU A 106 -5.27 0.14 -22.03
N PRO A 107 -4.35 -0.78 -22.40
CA PRO A 107 -4.06 -1.96 -21.60
C PRO A 107 -3.37 -1.61 -20.28
N VAL A 108 -3.64 -2.40 -19.24
CA VAL A 108 -2.95 -2.29 -17.96
C VAL A 108 -1.48 -2.67 -18.14
N LYS A 109 -0.57 -1.87 -17.57
CA LYS A 109 0.86 -2.17 -17.54
C LYS A 109 1.17 -3.04 -16.33
N ILE A 110 1.84 -4.17 -16.55
CA ILE A 110 2.19 -5.15 -15.52
C ILE A 110 3.71 -5.13 -15.36
N VAL A 111 4.18 -5.02 -14.12
CA VAL A 111 5.60 -5.08 -13.75
C VAL A 111 5.79 -6.23 -12.77
N THR A 112 6.65 -7.18 -13.12
CA THR A 112 6.89 -8.37 -12.30
C THR A 112 8.24 -8.27 -11.60
N PHE A 113 8.23 -8.41 -10.28
CA PHE A 113 9.44 -8.47 -9.46
C PHE A 113 9.75 -9.93 -9.12
N GLY A 114 10.42 -10.61 -10.04
CA GLY A 114 10.85 -12.00 -9.87
C GLY A 114 12.24 -12.10 -9.25
N ALA A 115 12.49 -13.15 -8.45
CA ALA A 115 13.83 -13.51 -8.02
C ALA A 115 13.98 -15.03 -7.88
N GLN A 116 15.15 -15.55 -8.27
CA GLN A 116 15.47 -16.98 -8.21
C GLN A 116 16.01 -17.43 -6.84
N LYS A 117 16.45 -16.50 -6.00
CA LYS A 117 16.95 -16.74 -4.64
C LYS A 117 16.07 -16.03 -3.62
N GLY A 118 15.85 -16.67 -2.48
CA GLY A 118 15.23 -16.01 -1.32
C GLY A 118 16.10 -14.86 -0.81
N GLY A 119 15.48 -13.82 -0.25
CA GLY A 119 16.20 -12.70 0.39
C GLY A 119 16.76 -11.63 -0.54
N THR A 120 16.43 -11.61 -1.83
CA THR A 120 16.88 -10.61 -2.81
C THR A 120 16.14 -9.27 -2.76
N GLY A 121 15.22 -9.09 -1.80
CA GLY A 121 14.48 -7.84 -1.63
C GLY A 121 13.33 -7.61 -2.62
N LYS A 122 12.99 -8.57 -3.49
CA LYS A 122 11.93 -8.42 -4.52
C LYS A 122 10.61 -7.81 -4.00
N SER A 123 10.18 -8.24 -2.82
CA SER A 123 8.93 -7.80 -2.18
C SER A 123 9.01 -6.33 -1.77
N LEU A 124 10.11 -5.92 -1.13
CA LEU A 124 10.34 -4.52 -0.77
C LEU A 124 10.56 -3.64 -2.00
N SER A 125 11.27 -4.14 -3.02
CA SER A 125 11.43 -3.43 -4.29
C SER A 125 10.08 -3.17 -4.96
N ALA A 126 9.18 -4.17 -4.99
CA ALA A 126 7.83 -4.00 -5.51
C ALA A 126 7.03 -2.95 -4.72
N ALA A 127 7.09 -3.00 -3.38
CA ALA A 127 6.41 -2.05 -2.51
C ALA A 127 6.91 -0.60 -2.72
N HIS A 128 8.24 -0.40 -2.73
CA HIS A 128 8.83 0.92 -2.93
C HIS A 128 8.64 1.44 -4.35
N PHE A 129 8.68 0.57 -5.36
CA PHE A 129 8.36 0.95 -6.73
C PHE A 129 6.92 1.45 -6.83
N ALA A 130 5.96 0.74 -6.23
CA ALA A 130 4.57 1.14 -6.19
C ALA A 130 4.37 2.51 -5.52
N GLN A 131 5.02 2.73 -4.36
CA GLN A 131 5.01 4.04 -3.69
C GLN A 131 5.60 5.14 -4.56
N TYR A 132 6.76 4.90 -5.18
CA TYR A 132 7.44 5.86 -6.02
C TYR A 132 6.56 6.28 -7.21
N VAL A 133 6.01 5.32 -7.96
CA VAL A 133 5.22 5.64 -9.15
C VAL A 133 3.88 6.29 -8.80
N ASN A 134 3.29 5.97 -7.64
CA ASN A 134 2.11 6.66 -7.14
C ASN A 134 2.44 8.10 -6.73
N LEU A 135 3.49 8.32 -5.93
CA LEU A 135 3.82 9.64 -5.38
C LEU A 135 4.34 10.61 -6.44
N PHE A 136 5.22 10.17 -7.34
CA PHE A 136 5.82 11.04 -8.37
C PHE A 136 4.91 11.23 -9.60
N TYR A 137 4.16 10.20 -10.01
CA TYR A 137 3.37 10.23 -11.25
C TYR A 137 1.86 10.19 -11.04
N GLY A 138 1.38 10.06 -9.81
CA GLY A 138 -0.05 9.95 -9.50
C GLY A 138 -0.70 8.70 -10.07
N LEU A 139 0.10 7.66 -10.35
CA LEU A 139 -0.41 6.42 -10.92
C LEU A 139 -1.29 5.69 -9.91
N ARG A 140 -2.39 5.09 -10.40
CA ARG A 140 -3.15 4.10 -9.62
C ARG A 140 -2.42 2.77 -9.75
N VAL A 141 -1.94 2.26 -8.62
CA VAL A 141 -1.13 1.05 -8.56
C VAL A 141 -1.87 -0.02 -7.79
N GLY A 142 -1.97 -1.21 -8.37
CA GLY A 142 -2.36 -2.42 -7.66
C GLY A 142 -1.13 -3.29 -7.44
N ILE A 143 -1.06 -3.95 -6.28
CA ILE A 143 0.01 -4.90 -5.97
C ILE A 143 -0.63 -6.26 -5.74
N ILE A 144 -0.06 -7.29 -6.36
CA ILE A 144 -0.43 -8.69 -6.14
C ILE A 144 0.75 -9.35 -5.43
N ASP A 145 0.55 -9.77 -4.18
CA ASP A 145 1.55 -10.50 -3.41
C ASP A 145 1.33 -12.00 -3.60
N ALA A 146 2.19 -12.62 -4.40
CA ALA A 146 2.20 -14.08 -4.64
C ALA A 146 3.30 -14.79 -3.84
N ASP A 147 3.79 -14.19 -2.75
CA ASP A 147 4.76 -14.78 -1.84
C ASP A 147 4.06 -15.37 -0.59
N PRO A 148 4.25 -16.66 -0.27
CA PRO A 148 3.71 -17.26 0.96
C PRO A 148 4.12 -16.53 2.25
N GLN A 149 5.25 -15.80 2.25
CA GLN A 149 5.68 -14.99 3.39
C GLN A 149 4.88 -13.69 3.57
N ALA A 150 4.01 -13.34 2.62
CA ALA A 150 3.11 -12.18 2.65
C ALA A 150 3.84 -10.87 2.99
N THR A 151 5.12 -10.73 2.61
CA THR A 151 5.96 -9.60 3.02
C THR A 151 5.38 -8.27 2.54
N VAL A 152 4.84 -8.21 1.32
CA VAL A 152 4.27 -6.97 0.79
C VAL A 152 2.91 -6.70 1.41
N SER A 153 2.08 -7.74 1.57
CA SER A 153 0.80 -7.63 2.27
C SER A 153 0.98 -7.07 3.69
N LEU A 154 1.95 -7.60 4.45
CA LEU A 154 2.32 -7.08 5.77
C LEU A 154 2.87 -5.65 5.70
N TYR A 155 3.61 -5.32 4.64
CA TYR A 155 4.13 -3.98 4.43
C TYR A 155 3.03 -2.93 4.22
N PHE A 156 1.88 -3.29 3.65
CA PHE A 156 0.74 -2.38 3.47
C PHE A 156 -0.43 -2.62 4.43
N ALA A 157 -0.29 -3.56 5.37
CA ALA A 157 -1.31 -3.89 6.35
C ALA A 157 -1.71 -2.65 7.18
N ASP A 158 -3.02 -2.48 7.35
CA ASP A 158 -3.65 -1.56 8.30
C ASP A 158 -4.76 -2.27 9.09
N GLU A 159 -5.50 -1.53 9.92
CA GLU A 159 -6.61 -2.08 10.72
C GLU A 159 -7.78 -2.57 9.86
N SER A 160 -7.94 -2.03 8.65
CA SER A 160 -9.03 -2.33 7.73
C SER A 160 -8.76 -3.55 6.85
N LEU A 161 -7.50 -3.95 6.70
CA LEU A 161 -7.12 -5.10 5.88
C LEU A 161 -7.34 -6.41 6.68
N PRO A 162 -8.27 -7.30 6.26
CA PRO A 162 -8.52 -8.56 6.93
C PRO A 162 -7.42 -9.56 6.54
N LEU A 163 -6.23 -9.37 7.10
CA LEU A 163 -5.13 -10.32 6.92
C LEU A 163 -5.30 -11.53 7.85
N PHE A 164 -5.10 -12.72 7.28
CA PHE A 164 -5.05 -14.00 8.00
C PHE A 164 -6.34 -14.35 8.75
N GLN A 165 -7.49 -13.84 8.32
CA GLN A 165 -8.77 -14.37 8.77
C GLN A 165 -9.05 -15.68 8.00
N PRO A 166 -9.79 -16.63 8.60
CA PRO A 166 -10.10 -17.90 7.94
C PRO A 166 -10.81 -17.75 6.59
N ASP A 167 -11.52 -16.63 6.40
CA ASP A 167 -12.28 -16.27 5.21
C ASP A 167 -11.56 -15.25 4.31
N THR A 168 -10.30 -14.89 4.61
CA THR A 168 -9.51 -14.00 3.76
C THR A 168 -9.30 -14.68 2.39
N PRO A 169 -9.80 -14.10 1.28
CA PRO A 169 -9.58 -14.67 -0.04
C PRO A 169 -8.10 -14.73 -0.37
N THR A 170 -7.64 -15.90 -0.79
CA THR A 170 -6.26 -16.17 -1.18
C THR A 170 -6.05 -15.97 -2.67
N LEU A 171 -4.79 -15.94 -3.10
CA LEU A 171 -4.46 -15.94 -4.53
C LEU A 171 -4.98 -17.22 -5.22
N ALA A 172 -5.01 -18.35 -4.51
CA ALA A 172 -5.54 -19.60 -5.04
C ALA A 172 -7.06 -19.47 -5.32
N ASP A 173 -7.82 -18.89 -4.38
CA ASP A 173 -9.25 -18.60 -4.56
C ASP A 173 -9.49 -17.69 -5.77
N PHE A 174 -8.66 -16.64 -5.91
CA PHE A 174 -8.75 -15.73 -7.06
C PHE A 174 -8.44 -16.42 -8.39
N MET A 175 -7.48 -17.35 -8.40
CA MET A 175 -7.12 -18.14 -9.58
C MET A 175 -8.13 -19.25 -9.88
N GLY A 176 -9.11 -19.48 -8.99
CA GLY A 176 -10.05 -20.60 -9.11
C GLY A 176 -9.36 -21.96 -8.97
N VAL A 177 -8.27 -22.00 -8.20
CA VAL A 177 -7.56 -23.26 -7.90
C VAL A 177 -8.20 -23.82 -6.64
N ASP A 178 -8.89 -24.95 -6.78
CA ASP A 178 -9.48 -25.64 -5.65
C ASP A 178 -8.41 -26.11 -4.65
N ASP A 179 -8.83 -26.33 -3.41
CA ASP A 179 -7.96 -26.90 -2.39
C ASP A 179 -7.33 -28.21 -2.90
N PRO A 180 -6.03 -28.44 -2.66
CA PRO A 180 -5.38 -29.67 -3.09
C PRO A 180 -6.09 -30.88 -2.48
N GLY A 181 -6.84 -31.62 -3.30
CA GLY A 181 -7.64 -32.78 -2.90
C GLY A 181 -9.15 -32.57 -2.86
N ALA A 182 -9.67 -31.41 -3.25
CA ALA A 182 -11.10 -31.24 -3.51
C ALA A 182 -11.50 -32.14 -4.69
N GLU A 183 -12.54 -32.96 -4.50
CA GLU A 183 -13.16 -33.70 -5.61
C GLU A 183 -13.88 -32.70 -6.52
N ALA A 184 -13.64 -32.83 -7.83
CA ALA A 184 -14.19 -31.99 -8.89
C ALA A 184 -15.71 -32.14 -9.06
#